data_AF-A0A350AJ71-F1
#
_entry.id   AF-A0A350AJ71-F1
#
_cell.length_a   1.000
_cell.length_b   1.000
_cell.length_c   1.000
_cell.angle_alpha   90.00
_cell.angle_beta   90.00
_cell.angle_gamma   90.00
#
_symmetry.space_group_name_H-M   'P 1'
#
loop_
_entity.id
_entity.type
_entity.pdbx_description
1 polymer ?
#
loop_
_entity_poly.entity_id
_entity_poly.type
_entity_poly.pdbx_seq_one_letter_code
_entity_poly.pdbx_strand_id
1 'polypeptide(L)'
;MTNPASHAEPKLAHFPVSFFSVIMGLSGLTLAMHGAELSLGMAHILSHAAYWFTVATFAAIAAVYSAKALTLGSAVKAEWNHPVRLAFFPAISISMMLLGTASLSVAPKLAPIFWLPGAALQFVLTLAVISGWISARAFQTGQLNPAWFIPAVGNVIAPIAGVQLGYLEVSWYFLAVGLLFWLVLLTLVMNRLIFHDPIPGKLQPTLVILIAPPAVAFTAWVKLSGGEGDAFARLF
;
A
#
# COMPACT_ATOMS: atom_id res chain seq x y z
N MET A 1 -13.89 36.74 33.42
CA MET A 1 -14.17 35.76 32.33
C MET A 1 -12.87 35.52 31.60
N THR A 2 -12.12 34.50 32.01
CA THR A 2 -10.84 34.13 31.40
C THR A 2 -11.11 33.30 30.15
N ASN A 3 -10.75 33.84 28.99
CA ASN A 3 -10.78 33.15 27.72
C ASN A 3 -9.85 31.91 27.83
N PRO A 4 -10.33 30.66 27.71
CA PRO A 4 -9.44 29.53 27.74
C PRO A 4 -8.54 29.63 26.51
N ALA A 5 -7.23 29.72 26.74
CA ALA A 5 -6.24 29.70 25.68
C ALA A 5 -6.55 28.51 24.76
N SER A 6 -6.86 28.80 23.50
CA SER A 6 -6.94 27.77 22.47
C SER A 6 -5.56 27.16 22.38
N HIS A 7 -5.34 26.02 23.05
CA HIS A 7 -4.16 25.21 22.84
C HIS A 7 -4.18 24.84 21.35
N ALA A 8 -3.40 25.56 20.54
CA ALA A 8 -3.22 25.22 19.15
C ALA A 8 -2.72 23.78 19.13
N GLU A 9 -3.56 22.87 18.64
CA GLU A 9 -3.21 21.46 18.59
C GLU A 9 -1.86 21.31 17.87
N PRO A 10 -0.94 20.45 18.37
CA PRO A 10 0.37 20.31 17.76
C PRO A 10 0.22 20.02 16.26
N LYS A 11 0.97 20.74 15.40
CA LYS A 11 0.95 20.51 13.93
C LYS A 11 1.20 19.04 13.56
N LEU A 12 1.95 18.32 14.41
CA LEU A 12 2.22 16.89 14.30
C LEU A 12 0.98 16.00 14.43
N ALA A 13 -0.04 16.41 15.20
CA ALA A 13 -1.31 15.68 15.33
C ALA A 13 -2.04 15.55 13.98
N HIS A 14 -1.86 16.56 13.12
CA HIS A 14 -2.52 16.68 11.83
C HIS A 14 -1.79 15.97 10.69
N PHE A 15 -0.58 15.45 10.91
CA PHE A 15 0.17 14.73 9.86
C PHE A 15 -0.47 13.35 9.62
N PRO A 16 -1.14 13.12 8.48
CA PRO A 16 -1.96 11.93 8.31
C PRO A 16 -1.16 10.73 7.80
N VAL A 17 -1.58 9.52 8.20
CA VAL A 17 -0.98 8.26 7.73
C VAL A 17 -1.00 8.11 6.20
N SER A 18 -1.94 8.77 5.52
CA SER A 18 -2.05 8.76 4.06
C SER A 18 -0.83 9.32 3.33
N PHE A 19 0.09 10.05 3.98
CA PHE A 19 1.33 10.52 3.35
C PHE A 19 2.23 9.38 2.84
N PHE A 20 2.12 8.18 3.42
CA PHE A 20 2.82 7.01 2.88
C PHE A 20 2.38 6.65 1.45
N SER A 21 1.20 7.09 0.99
CA SER A 21 0.80 6.94 -0.42
C SER A 21 1.75 7.65 -1.41
N VAL A 22 2.43 8.71 -0.97
CA VAL A 22 3.48 9.37 -1.75
C VAL A 22 4.62 8.39 -2.03
N ILE A 23 5.02 7.60 -1.04
CA ILE A 23 6.10 6.61 -1.19
C ILE A 23 5.65 5.46 -2.10
N MET A 24 4.39 5.02 -2.01
CA MET A 24 3.86 4.01 -2.94
C MET A 24 3.95 4.50 -4.39
N GLY A 25 3.53 5.74 -4.65
CA GLY A 25 3.59 6.34 -5.99
C GLY A 25 5.03 6.52 -6.49
N LEU A 26 5.92 7.06 -5.67
CA LEU A 26 7.34 7.24 -6.01
C LEU A 26 8.05 5.90 -6.24
N SER A 27 7.73 4.87 -5.45
CA SER A 27 8.28 3.53 -5.64
C SER A 27 7.76 2.90 -6.94
N GLY A 28 6.48 3.05 -7.25
CA GLY A 28 5.91 2.63 -8.53
C GLY A 28 6.58 3.32 -9.72
N LEU A 29 6.81 4.64 -9.63
CA LEU A 29 7.55 5.40 -10.64
C LEU A 29 8.99 4.89 -10.79
N THR A 30 9.69 4.66 -9.68
CA THR A 30 11.06 4.13 -9.66
C THR A 30 11.14 2.76 -10.35
N LEU A 31 10.22 1.85 -10.01
CA LEU A 31 10.16 0.51 -10.61
C LEU A 31 9.81 0.57 -12.11
N ALA A 32 8.87 1.44 -12.50
CA ALA A 32 8.51 1.63 -13.90
C ALA A 32 9.67 2.22 -14.72
N MET A 33 10.36 3.22 -14.18
CA MET A 33 11.58 3.77 -14.79
C MET A 33 12.67 2.72 -14.94
N HIS A 34 12.89 1.91 -13.90
CA HIS A 34 13.87 0.82 -13.96
C HIS A 34 13.51 -0.21 -15.04
N GLY A 35 12.23 -0.62 -15.12
CA GLY A 35 11.74 -1.52 -16.17
C GLY A 35 11.87 -0.93 -17.57
N ALA A 36 11.60 0.38 -17.74
CA ALA A 36 11.76 1.08 -19.01
C ALA A 36 13.22 1.14 -19.45
N GLU A 37 14.14 1.54 -18.56
CA GLU A 37 15.58 1.57 -18.85
C GLU A 37 16.11 0.18 -19.21
N LEU A 38 15.67 -0.86 -18.48
CA LEU A 38 16.03 -2.25 -18.77
C LEU A 38 15.55 -2.67 -20.17
N SER A 39 14.31 -2.33 -20.53
CA SER A 39 13.73 -2.68 -21.84
C SER A 39 14.39 -1.94 -23.02
N LEU A 40 14.88 -0.72 -22.78
CA LEU A 40 15.52 0.14 -23.78
C LEU A 40 17.04 -0.02 -23.83
N GLY A 41 17.62 -0.85 -22.96
CA GLY A 41 19.08 -1.01 -22.83
C GLY A 41 19.80 0.26 -22.37
N MET A 42 19.10 1.15 -21.66
CA MET A 42 19.65 2.40 -21.16
C MET A 42 20.41 2.20 -19.85
N ALA A 43 21.34 3.12 -19.55
CA ALA A 43 22.00 3.16 -18.25
C ALA A 43 20.99 3.50 -17.14
N HIS A 44 21.07 2.80 -16.00
CA HIS A 44 20.11 2.90 -14.90
C HIS A 44 20.22 4.18 -14.04
N ILE A 45 20.58 5.31 -14.64
CA ILE A 45 20.90 6.54 -13.92
C ILE A 45 19.64 7.17 -13.32
N LEU A 46 18.54 7.23 -14.09
CA LEU A 46 17.32 7.89 -13.64
C LEU A 46 16.61 7.03 -12.60
N SER A 47 16.52 5.71 -12.80
CA SER A 47 15.92 4.83 -11.80
C SER A 47 16.71 4.80 -10.49
N HIS A 48 18.05 4.84 -10.53
CA HIS A 48 18.87 4.91 -9.32
C HIS A 48 18.69 6.24 -8.57
N ALA A 49 18.63 7.36 -9.29
CA ALA A 49 18.37 8.67 -8.69
C ALA A 49 16.97 8.72 -8.05
N ALA A 50 15.95 8.24 -8.76
CA ALA A 50 14.58 8.13 -8.27
C ALA A 50 14.48 7.22 -7.03
N TYR A 51 15.22 6.10 -7.02
CA TYR A 51 15.29 5.20 -5.88
C TYR A 51 15.81 5.89 -4.62
N TRP A 52 16.97 6.54 -4.69
CA TRP A 52 17.54 7.21 -3.51
C TRP A 52 16.69 8.38 -3.04
N PHE A 53 16.07 9.12 -3.96
CA PHE A 53 15.08 10.14 -3.62
C PHE A 53 13.87 9.53 -2.88
N THR A 54 13.37 8.39 -3.34
CA THR A 54 12.24 7.68 -2.72
C THR A 54 12.60 7.18 -1.32
N VAL A 55 13.80 6.60 -1.14
CA VAL A 55 14.31 6.16 0.17
C VAL A 55 14.46 7.34 1.13
N ALA A 56 15.03 8.46 0.68
CA ALA A 56 15.16 9.67 1.51
C ALA A 56 13.79 10.22 1.92
N THR A 57 12.84 10.27 0.98
CA THR A 57 11.47 10.72 1.26
C THR A 57 10.77 9.79 2.25
N PHE A 58 10.94 8.46 2.11
CA PHE A 58 10.40 7.49 3.05
C PHE A 58 10.98 7.69 4.45
N ALA A 59 12.29 7.85 4.56
CA ALA A 59 12.95 8.09 5.85
C ALA A 59 12.41 9.36 6.53
N ALA A 60 12.20 10.45 5.78
CA ALA A 60 11.62 11.69 6.29
C ALA A 60 10.18 11.50 6.80
N ILE A 61 9.31 10.88 5.98
CA ILE A 61 7.90 10.62 6.36
C ILE A 61 7.84 9.66 7.56
N ALA A 62 8.64 8.60 7.55
CA ALA A 62 8.70 7.61 8.62
C ALA A 62 9.19 8.24 9.94
N ALA A 63 10.19 9.13 9.89
CA ALA A 63 10.67 9.84 11.08
C ALA A 63 9.59 10.73 11.69
N VAL A 64 8.89 11.52 10.87
CA VAL A 64 7.79 12.38 11.31
C VAL A 64 6.64 11.55 11.89
N TYR A 65 6.23 10.49 11.21
CA TYR A 65 5.13 9.63 11.68
C TYR A 65 5.52 8.85 12.94
N SER A 66 6.77 8.42 13.07
CA SER A 66 7.28 7.77 14.29
C SER A 66 7.28 8.74 15.46
N ALA A 67 7.73 9.99 15.26
CA ALA A 67 7.64 11.04 16.27
C ALA A 67 6.19 11.26 16.71
N LYS A 68 5.24 11.28 15.77
CA LYS A 68 3.80 11.36 16.07
C LYS A 68 3.33 10.16 16.90
N ALA A 69 3.72 8.94 16.54
CA ALA A 69 3.31 7.73 17.25
C ALA A 69 3.83 7.70 18.69
N LEU A 70 5.08 8.15 18.91
CA LEU A 70 5.71 8.17 20.23
C LEU A 70 5.19 9.30 21.14
N THR A 71 4.85 10.46 20.58
CA THR A 71 4.43 11.65 21.36
C THR A 71 2.92 11.82 21.45
N LEU A 72 2.17 11.35 20.45
CA LEU A 72 0.74 11.59 20.25
C LEU A 72 -0.01 10.30 19.87
N GLY A 73 0.22 9.22 20.63
CA GLY A 73 -0.42 7.92 20.38
C GLY A 73 -1.94 7.97 20.35
N SER A 74 -2.57 8.91 21.07
CA SER A 74 -4.02 9.17 21.01
C SER A 74 -4.48 9.60 19.61
N ALA A 75 -3.69 10.42 18.90
CA ALA A 75 -4.00 10.85 17.54
C ALA A 75 -3.91 9.68 16.54
N VAL A 76 -2.90 8.81 16.69
CA VAL A 76 -2.79 7.58 15.86
C VAL A 76 -3.96 6.64 16.12
N LYS A 77 -4.37 6.47 17.38
CA LYS A 77 -5.56 5.68 17.74
C LYS A 77 -6.83 6.28 17.14
N ALA A 78 -6.96 7.60 17.10
CA ALA A 78 -8.07 8.27 16.44
C ALA A 78 -8.10 8.00 14.93
N GLU A 79 -6.93 8.01 14.26
CA GLU A 79 -6.83 7.63 12.84
C GLU A 79 -7.23 6.17 12.61
N TRP A 80 -6.79 5.25 13.48
CA TRP A 80 -7.14 3.83 13.41
C TRP A 80 -8.65 3.59 13.54
N ASN A 81 -9.34 4.38 14.37
CA ASN A 81 -10.78 4.26 14.55
C ASN A 81 -11.60 4.98 13.48
N HIS A 82 -10.96 5.74 12.58
CA HIS A 82 -11.66 6.49 11.55
C HIS A 82 -11.96 5.59 10.34
N PRO A 83 -13.23 5.52 9.87
CA PRO A 83 -13.68 4.53 8.87
C PRO A 83 -12.94 4.64 7.52
N VAL A 84 -12.54 5.85 7.12
CA VAL A 84 -11.77 6.07 5.88
C VAL A 84 -10.24 5.96 6.09
N ARG A 85 -9.69 6.46 7.21
CA ARG A 85 -8.22 6.55 7.40
C ARG A 85 -7.61 5.21 7.77
N LEU A 86 -8.38 4.32 8.41
CA LEU A 86 -7.96 2.94 8.71
C LEU A 86 -7.39 2.24 7.46
N ALA A 87 -8.03 2.42 6.31
CA ALA A 87 -7.63 1.77 5.05
C ALA A 87 -6.24 2.20 4.55
N PHE A 88 -5.70 3.32 5.04
CA PHE A 88 -4.38 3.82 4.65
C PHE A 88 -3.26 3.34 5.57
N PHE A 89 -3.53 2.69 6.71
CA PHE A 89 -2.47 2.14 7.57
C PHE A 89 -1.55 1.14 6.84
N PRO A 90 -2.06 0.22 6.00
CA PRO A 90 -1.22 -0.66 5.20
C PRO A 90 -0.34 0.07 4.17
N ALA A 91 -0.56 1.37 3.91
CA ALA A 91 0.35 2.12 3.05
C ALA A 91 1.78 2.14 3.60
N ILE A 92 1.97 2.01 4.92
CA ILE A 92 3.28 1.89 5.56
C ILE A 92 3.97 0.60 5.11
N SER A 93 3.33 -0.55 5.32
CA SER A 93 3.87 -1.86 4.96
C SER A 93 4.06 -2.01 3.46
N ILE A 94 3.12 -1.51 2.65
CA ILE A 94 3.24 -1.48 1.19
C ILE A 94 4.46 -0.68 0.75
N SER A 95 4.67 0.51 1.30
CA SER A 95 5.82 1.35 0.99
C SER A 95 7.14 0.62 1.28
N MET A 96 7.20 -0.09 2.41
CA MET A 96 8.37 -0.90 2.76
C MET A 96 8.59 -2.05 1.78
N MET A 97 7.56 -2.81 1.42
CA MET A 97 7.71 -3.90 0.44
C MET A 97 8.08 -3.41 -0.96
N LEU A 98 7.51 -2.28 -1.41
CA LEU A 98 7.87 -1.67 -2.70
C LEU A 98 9.31 -1.13 -2.69
N LEU A 99 9.75 -0.51 -1.61
CA LEU A 99 11.16 -0.13 -1.44
C LEU A 99 12.06 -1.36 -1.46
N GLY A 100 11.70 -2.42 -0.74
CA GLY A 100 12.44 -3.69 -0.78
C GLY A 100 12.53 -4.27 -2.19
N THR A 101 11.45 -4.13 -2.98
CA THR A 101 11.43 -4.52 -4.39
C THR A 101 12.39 -3.67 -5.23
N ALA A 102 12.34 -2.35 -5.09
CA ALA A 102 13.24 -1.44 -5.81
C ALA A 102 14.71 -1.60 -5.39
N SER A 103 14.96 -1.99 -4.14
CA SER A 103 16.30 -2.27 -3.63
C SER A 103 16.94 -3.50 -4.28
N LEU A 104 16.18 -4.43 -4.86
CA LEU A 104 16.75 -5.66 -5.45
C LEU A 104 17.75 -5.37 -6.57
N SER A 105 17.52 -4.33 -7.38
CA SER A 105 18.42 -3.98 -8.49
C SER A 105 19.50 -2.97 -8.10
N VAL A 106 19.22 -2.07 -7.14
CA VAL A 106 20.14 -0.97 -6.78
C VAL A 106 21.03 -1.30 -5.58
N ALA A 107 20.45 -1.90 -4.54
CA ALA A 107 21.12 -2.16 -3.28
C ALA A 107 20.56 -3.46 -2.64
N PRO A 108 20.94 -4.66 -3.16
CA PRO A 108 20.33 -5.92 -2.77
C PRO A 108 20.35 -6.22 -1.26
N LYS A 109 21.36 -5.70 -0.54
CA LYS A 109 21.46 -5.83 0.92
C LYS A 109 20.36 -5.10 1.68
N LEU A 110 19.78 -4.05 1.09
CA LEU A 110 18.67 -3.29 1.68
C LEU A 110 17.31 -3.95 1.41
N ALA A 111 17.19 -4.77 0.36
CA ALA A 111 15.95 -5.44 0.00
C ALA A 111 15.31 -6.23 1.15
N PRO A 112 16.02 -7.15 1.84
CA PRO A 112 15.43 -7.87 2.97
C PRO A 112 15.17 -6.95 4.18
N ILE A 113 15.95 -5.89 4.37
CA ILE A 113 15.79 -4.93 5.48
C ILE A 113 14.46 -4.19 5.37
N PHE A 114 14.03 -3.85 4.15
CA PHE A 114 12.72 -3.24 3.93
C PHE A 114 11.61 -4.29 3.82
N TRP A 115 11.84 -5.36 3.04
CA TRP A 115 10.79 -6.30 2.69
C TRP A 115 10.30 -7.13 3.87
N LEU A 116 11.20 -7.66 4.71
CA LEU A 116 10.81 -8.52 5.85
C LEU A 116 9.89 -7.82 6.85
N PRO A 117 10.27 -6.66 7.42
CA PRO A 117 9.37 -5.96 8.32
C PRO A 117 8.12 -5.44 7.59
N GLY A 118 8.24 -5.09 6.31
CA GLY A 118 7.08 -4.70 5.48
C GLY A 118 6.05 -5.83 5.35
N ALA A 119 6.50 -7.05 5.03
CA ALA A 119 5.66 -8.23 4.91
C ALA A 119 5.05 -8.64 6.26
N ALA A 120 5.85 -8.66 7.34
CA ALA A 120 5.34 -8.95 8.67
C ALA A 120 4.28 -7.94 9.12
N LEU A 121 4.53 -6.64 8.89
CA LEU A 121 3.56 -5.59 9.18
C LEU A 121 2.31 -5.72 8.30
N GLN A 122 2.46 -6.05 7.02
CA GLN A 122 1.34 -6.29 6.12
C GLN A 122 0.45 -7.43 6.61
N PHE A 123 1.04 -8.54 7.06
CA PHE A 123 0.31 -9.67 7.62
C PHE A 123 -0.55 -9.24 8.82
N VAL A 124 0.07 -8.56 9.80
CA VAL A 124 -0.62 -8.07 10.99
C VAL A 124 -1.72 -7.05 10.65
N LEU A 125 -1.42 -6.08 9.78
CA LEU A 125 -2.37 -5.06 9.37
C LEU A 125 -3.53 -5.63 8.56
N THR A 126 -3.28 -6.62 7.71
CA THR A 126 -4.33 -7.33 6.97
C THR A 126 -5.30 -7.98 7.93
N LEU A 127 -4.81 -8.76 8.90
CA LEU A 127 -5.65 -9.38 9.93
C LEU A 127 -6.41 -8.34 10.75
N ALA A 128 -5.75 -7.26 11.15
CA ALA A 128 -6.35 -6.21 11.98
C ALA A 128 -7.45 -5.44 11.23
N VAL A 129 -7.25 -5.13 9.95
CA VAL A 129 -8.25 -4.45 9.11
C VAL A 129 -9.45 -5.36 8.83
N ILE A 130 -9.21 -6.63 8.46
CA ILE A 130 -10.28 -7.61 8.21
C ILE A 130 -11.07 -7.88 9.49
N SER A 131 -10.39 -8.04 10.63
CA SER A 131 -11.06 -8.19 11.93
C SER A 131 -11.90 -6.96 12.24
N GLY A 132 -11.40 -5.76 11.90
CA GLY A 132 -12.16 -4.52 11.97
C GLY A 132 -13.45 -4.58 11.14
N TRP A 133 -13.36 -5.05 9.89
CA TRP A 133 -14.51 -5.19 8.97
C TRP A 133 -15.57 -6.18 9.46
N ILE A 134 -15.16 -7.32 10.04
CA ILE A 134 -16.05 -8.38 10.50
C ILE A 134 -16.63 -8.10 11.89
N SER A 135 -15.94 -7.29 12.71
CA SER A 135 -16.44 -6.87 14.02
C SER A 135 -17.71 -6.02 13.92
N ALA A 136 -18.48 -5.93 15.01
CA ALA A 136 -19.74 -5.17 15.13
C ALA A 136 -19.64 -3.64 14.95
N ARG A 137 -18.60 -3.13 14.27
CA ARG A 137 -18.57 -1.75 13.77
C ARG A 137 -19.63 -1.63 12.68
N ALA A 138 -20.64 -0.82 12.93
CA ALA A 138 -21.61 -0.43 11.93
C ALA A 138 -20.93 0.44 10.85
N PHE A 139 -20.19 -0.19 9.94
CA PHE A 139 -19.81 0.46 8.68
C PHE A 139 -21.09 0.67 7.89
N GLN A 140 -21.52 1.94 7.80
CA GLN A 140 -22.66 2.31 6.97
C GLN A 140 -22.28 2.12 5.50
N THR A 141 -23.23 1.68 4.66
CA THR A 141 -23.05 1.43 3.22
C THR A 141 -22.42 2.60 2.45
N GLY A 142 -22.58 3.83 2.93
CA GLY A 142 -21.94 5.03 2.37
C GLY A 142 -20.42 5.13 2.55
N GLN A 143 -19.80 4.29 3.40
CA GLN A 143 -18.38 4.39 3.75
C GLN A 143 -17.46 3.52 2.88
N LEU A 144 -18.01 2.58 2.12
CA LEU A 144 -17.26 1.69 1.22
C LEU A 144 -16.74 2.48 0.03
N ASN A 145 -15.42 2.63 -0.10
CA ASN A 145 -14.79 3.41 -1.16
C ASN A 145 -13.55 2.69 -1.70
N PRO A 146 -13.01 3.07 -2.88
CA PRO A 146 -11.87 2.39 -3.47
C PRO A 146 -10.59 2.33 -2.60
N ALA A 147 -10.43 3.17 -1.57
CA ALA A 147 -9.29 3.04 -0.66
C ALA A 147 -9.31 1.71 0.13
N TRP A 148 -10.46 1.04 0.23
CA TRP A 148 -10.58 -0.28 0.85
C TRP A 148 -9.81 -1.39 0.12
N PHE A 149 -9.36 -1.15 -1.12
CA PHE A 149 -8.45 -2.06 -1.82
C PHE A 149 -7.03 -2.03 -1.27
N ILE A 150 -6.60 -0.98 -0.57
CA ILE A 150 -5.20 -0.83 -0.12
C ILE A 150 -4.72 -2.07 0.68
N PRO A 151 -5.43 -2.57 1.71
CA PRO A 151 -5.04 -3.81 2.39
C PRO A 151 -4.92 -5.02 1.46
N ALA A 152 -5.88 -5.22 0.55
CA ALA A 152 -5.87 -6.35 -0.38
C ALA A 152 -4.70 -6.25 -1.38
N VAL A 153 -4.48 -5.05 -1.93
CA VAL A 153 -3.40 -4.75 -2.88
C VAL A 153 -2.03 -4.96 -2.23
N GLY A 154 -1.87 -4.60 -0.96
CA GLY A 154 -0.60 -4.82 -0.27
C GLY A 154 -0.20 -6.29 -0.17
N ASN A 155 -1.18 -7.20 -0.08
CA ASN A 155 -0.90 -8.63 -0.10
C ASN A 155 -0.39 -9.08 -1.49
N VAL A 156 -0.98 -8.62 -2.59
CA VAL A 156 -0.49 -9.00 -3.94
C VAL A 156 0.87 -8.39 -4.31
N ILE A 157 1.37 -7.38 -3.58
CA ILE A 157 2.71 -6.79 -3.80
C ILE A 157 3.82 -7.70 -3.25
N ALA A 158 3.57 -8.38 -2.13
CA ALA A 158 4.60 -9.13 -1.41
C ALA A 158 5.40 -10.12 -2.29
N PRO A 159 4.78 -10.90 -3.21
CA PRO A 159 5.48 -11.86 -4.05
C PRO A 159 6.54 -11.27 -4.98
N ILE A 160 6.39 -10.01 -5.41
CA ILE A 160 7.24 -9.41 -6.46
C ILE A 160 8.72 -9.46 -6.07
N ALA A 161 9.00 -9.16 -4.80
CA ALA A 161 10.32 -9.33 -4.20
C ALA A 161 10.46 -10.61 -3.37
N GLY A 162 9.38 -11.09 -2.74
CA GLY A 162 9.41 -12.25 -1.85
C GLY A 162 9.97 -13.50 -2.51
N VAL A 163 9.59 -13.77 -3.76
CA VAL A 163 10.11 -14.91 -4.54
C VAL A 163 11.63 -14.82 -4.73
N GLN A 164 12.13 -13.65 -5.13
CA GLN A 164 13.56 -13.42 -5.35
C GLN A 164 14.38 -13.46 -4.05
N LEU A 165 13.75 -13.11 -2.92
CA LEU A 165 14.35 -13.19 -1.59
C LEU A 165 14.28 -14.60 -0.98
N GLY A 166 13.70 -15.59 -1.68
CA GLY A 166 13.61 -16.99 -1.24
C GLY A 166 12.38 -17.34 -0.41
N TYR A 167 11.41 -16.43 -0.27
CA TYR A 167 10.18 -16.63 0.51
C TYR A 167 9.00 -17.07 -0.37
N LEU A 168 9.15 -18.21 -1.06
CA LEU A 168 8.18 -18.69 -2.05
C LEU A 168 6.79 -18.98 -1.44
N GLU A 169 6.72 -19.82 -0.41
CA GLU A 169 5.44 -20.20 0.23
C GLU A 169 4.72 -19.02 0.87
N VAL A 170 5.49 -18.12 1.49
CA VAL A 170 4.96 -16.86 2.05
C VAL A 170 4.37 -15.99 0.94
N SER A 171 5.03 -15.95 -0.21
CA SER A 171 4.54 -15.23 -1.38
C SER A 171 3.23 -15.83 -1.92
N TRP A 172 3.11 -17.16 -1.99
CA TRP A 172 1.85 -17.80 -2.35
C TRP A 172 0.71 -17.46 -1.40
N TYR A 173 0.96 -17.50 -0.09
CA TYR A 173 0.00 -17.09 0.92
C TYR A 173 -0.49 -15.66 0.67
N PHE A 174 0.43 -14.72 0.51
CA PHE A 174 0.11 -13.32 0.28
C PHE A 174 -0.67 -13.11 -1.02
N LEU A 175 -0.27 -13.75 -2.11
CA LEU A 175 -1.00 -13.66 -3.38
C LEU A 175 -2.43 -14.20 -3.23
N ALA A 176 -2.61 -15.38 -2.63
CA ALA A 176 -3.91 -16.02 -2.49
C ALA A 176 -4.88 -15.16 -1.67
N VAL A 177 -4.42 -14.64 -0.52
CA VAL A 177 -5.21 -13.73 0.33
C VAL A 177 -5.53 -12.44 -0.42
N GLY A 178 -4.55 -11.85 -1.09
CA GLY A 178 -4.74 -10.62 -1.85
C GLY A 178 -5.77 -10.75 -2.98
N LEU A 179 -5.69 -11.83 -3.77
CA LEU A 179 -6.62 -12.11 -4.86
C LEU A 179 -8.04 -12.37 -4.36
N LEU A 180 -8.20 -13.16 -3.29
CA LEU A 180 -9.49 -13.44 -2.68
C LEU A 180 -10.19 -12.13 -2.25
N PHE A 181 -9.48 -11.29 -1.48
CA PHE A 181 -10.05 -10.02 -1.02
C PHE A 181 -10.25 -9.03 -2.16
N TRP A 182 -9.39 -9.02 -3.17
CA TRP A 182 -9.57 -8.19 -4.35
C TRP A 182 -10.89 -8.52 -5.06
N LEU A 183 -11.18 -9.78 -5.33
CA LEU A 183 -12.43 -10.18 -6.01
C LEU A 183 -13.68 -9.84 -5.19
N VAL A 184 -13.64 -10.06 -3.88
CA VAL A 184 -14.74 -9.70 -2.97
C VAL A 184 -14.97 -8.19 -3.00
N LEU A 185 -13.92 -7.39 -2.81
CA LEU A 185 -14.02 -5.92 -2.80
C LEU A 185 -14.41 -5.34 -4.16
N LEU A 186 -13.93 -5.93 -5.26
CA LEU A 186 -14.31 -5.55 -6.63
C LEU A 186 -15.80 -5.71 -6.84
N THR A 187 -16.35 -6.85 -6.42
CA THR A 187 -17.78 -7.11 -6.51
C THR A 187 -18.60 -6.08 -5.72
N LEU A 188 -18.18 -5.78 -4.49
CA LEU A 188 -18.86 -4.78 -3.65
C LEU A 188 -18.76 -3.35 -4.18
N VAL A 189 -17.59 -2.95 -4.69
CA VAL A 189 -17.37 -1.62 -5.26
C VAL A 189 -18.14 -1.45 -6.56
N MET A 190 -18.14 -2.45 -7.45
CA MET A 190 -18.93 -2.41 -8.67
C MET A 190 -20.43 -2.35 -8.39
N ASN A 191 -20.92 -3.14 -7.42
CA ASN A 191 -22.31 -3.02 -6.97
C ASN A 191 -22.64 -1.59 -6.51
N ARG A 192 -21.75 -0.97 -5.72
CA ARG A 192 -21.93 0.42 -5.27
C ARG A 192 -21.92 1.42 -6.42
N LEU A 193 -20.99 1.29 -7.36
CA LEU A 193 -20.85 2.23 -8.47
C LEU A 193 -22.03 2.18 -9.45
N ILE A 194 -22.68 1.03 -9.58
CA ILE A 194 -23.78 0.83 -10.54
C ILE A 194 -25.15 1.10 -9.91
N PHE A 195 -25.39 0.67 -8.66
CA PHE A 195 -26.73 0.62 -8.08
C PHE A 195 -26.98 1.63 -6.95
N HIS A 196 -25.97 2.38 -6.52
CA HIS A 196 -26.10 3.33 -5.41
C HIS A 196 -25.73 4.76 -5.83
N ASP A 197 -25.97 5.71 -4.92
CA ASP A 197 -25.69 7.12 -5.16
C ASP A 197 -24.23 7.35 -5.62
N PRO A 198 -24.01 8.25 -6.59
CA PRO A 198 -22.69 8.55 -7.10
C PRO A 198 -21.71 8.92 -5.98
N ILE A 199 -20.47 8.47 -6.13
CA ILE A 199 -19.39 8.84 -5.22
C ILE A 199 -19.23 10.38 -5.24
N PRO A 200 -19.12 11.04 -4.06
CA PRO A 200 -18.86 12.47 -4.01
C PRO A 200 -17.65 12.87 -4.87
N GLY A 201 -17.73 13.98 -5.59
CA GLY A 201 -16.70 14.41 -6.55
C GLY A 201 -15.27 14.39 -5.99
N LYS A 202 -15.10 14.73 -4.70
CA LYS A 202 -13.80 14.72 -4.00
C LYS A 202 -13.14 13.33 -3.91
N LEU A 203 -13.91 12.26 -4.03
CA LEU A 203 -13.43 10.88 -3.95
C LEU A 203 -13.32 10.21 -5.33
N GLN A 204 -13.74 10.85 -6.42
CA GLN A 204 -13.58 10.30 -7.77
C GLN A 204 -12.13 9.96 -8.15
N PRO A 205 -11.10 10.72 -7.74
CA PRO A 205 -9.71 10.34 -8.03
C PRO A 205 -9.31 8.97 -7.47
N THR A 206 -10.02 8.47 -6.45
CA THR A 206 -9.75 7.14 -5.88
C THR A 206 -10.14 5.99 -6.80
N LEU A 207 -10.93 6.23 -7.87
CA LEU A 207 -11.25 5.21 -8.87
C LEU A 207 -10.00 4.68 -9.60
N VAL A 208 -8.95 5.51 -9.73
CA VAL A 208 -7.67 5.10 -10.32
C VAL A 208 -7.01 3.95 -9.54
N ILE A 209 -7.33 3.80 -8.24
CA ILE A 209 -6.85 2.67 -7.42
C ILE A 209 -7.31 1.33 -7.99
N LEU A 210 -8.43 1.27 -8.73
CA LEU A 210 -8.93 0.03 -9.35
C LEU A 210 -7.99 -0.53 -10.42
N ILE A 211 -7.09 0.29 -10.98
CA ILE A 211 -6.09 -0.14 -11.97
C ILE A 211 -4.96 -0.95 -11.30
N ALA A 212 -4.66 -0.66 -10.04
CA ALA A 212 -3.50 -1.25 -9.36
C ALA A 212 -3.61 -2.75 -9.09
N PRO A 213 -4.71 -3.31 -8.52
CA PRO A 213 -4.79 -4.73 -8.22
C PRO A 213 -4.50 -5.67 -9.41
N PRO A 214 -5.15 -5.53 -10.59
CA PRO A 214 -4.86 -6.43 -11.72
C PRO A 214 -3.40 -6.33 -12.19
N ALA A 215 -2.87 -5.12 -12.36
CA ALA A 215 -1.50 -4.92 -12.83
C ALA A 215 -0.45 -5.53 -11.88
N VAL A 216 -0.65 -5.37 -10.57
CA VAL A 216 0.26 -5.91 -9.55
C VAL A 216 0.09 -7.42 -9.41
N ALA A 217 -1.15 -7.93 -9.47
CA ALA A 217 -1.44 -9.36 -9.44
C ALA A 217 -0.80 -10.09 -10.64
N PHE A 218 -0.88 -9.52 -11.84
CA PHE A 218 -0.18 -10.03 -13.02
C PHE A 218 1.33 -10.13 -12.77
N THR A 219 1.93 -9.05 -12.28
CA THR A 219 3.38 -9.00 -12.03
C THR A 219 3.81 -10.04 -10.99
N ALA A 220 3.03 -10.19 -9.91
CA ALA A 220 3.27 -11.17 -8.86
C ALA A 220 3.10 -12.60 -9.38
N TRP A 221 2.06 -12.86 -10.17
CA TRP A 221 1.78 -14.17 -10.76
C TRP A 221 2.91 -14.62 -11.69
N VAL A 222 3.36 -13.76 -12.60
CA VAL A 222 4.48 -14.06 -13.51
C VAL A 222 5.74 -14.41 -12.71
N LYS A 223 6.01 -13.73 -11.59
CA LYS A 223 7.16 -14.06 -10.72
C LYS A 223 7.01 -15.42 -10.03
N LEU A 224 5.80 -15.78 -9.61
CA LEU A 224 5.51 -17.05 -8.93
C LEU A 224 5.46 -18.26 -9.87
N SER A 225 5.04 -18.06 -11.12
CA SER A 225 4.88 -19.10 -12.14
C SER A 225 6.15 -19.39 -12.94
N GLY A 226 7.31 -18.87 -12.52
CA GLY A 226 8.60 -19.14 -13.16
C GLY A 226 9.00 -18.16 -14.27
N GLY A 227 8.29 -17.04 -14.41
CA GLY A 227 8.67 -15.92 -15.27
C GLY A 227 7.97 -15.86 -16.62
N GLU A 228 7.13 -16.84 -16.97
CA GLU A 228 6.38 -16.87 -18.23
C GLU A 228 4.92 -16.46 -18.03
N GLY A 229 4.39 -15.69 -18.99
CA GLY A 229 2.98 -15.30 -19.01
C GLY A 229 2.10 -16.43 -19.52
N ASP A 230 1.56 -17.24 -18.62
CA ASP A 230 0.61 -18.30 -18.94
C ASP A 230 -0.80 -17.75 -19.29
N ALA A 231 -1.73 -18.66 -19.62
CA ALA A 231 -3.10 -18.27 -19.96
C ALA A 231 -3.82 -17.57 -18.79
N PHE A 232 -3.51 -17.96 -17.55
CA PHE A 232 -4.12 -17.39 -16.35
C PHE A 232 -3.65 -15.95 -16.11
N ALA A 233 -2.38 -15.65 -16.39
CA ALA A 233 -1.83 -14.30 -16.31
C ALA A 233 -2.64 -13.29 -17.16
N ARG A 234 -3.23 -13.70 -18.29
CA ARG A 234 -4.02 -12.82 -19.17
C ARG A 234 -5.38 -12.40 -18.60
N LEU A 235 -5.81 -12.99 -17.49
CA LEU A 235 -7.08 -12.66 -16.83
C LEU A 235 -6.99 -11.45 -15.91
N PHE A 236 -5.76 -11.02 -15.57
CA PHE A 236 -5.48 -9.82 -14.80
C PHE A 236 -5.39 -8.62 -15.74
#